data_AF-A0A8C0C6D4-F1
#
_entry.id   AF-A0A8C0C6D4-F1
#
_cell.length_a   1.000
_cell.length_b   1.000
_cell.length_c   1.000
_cell.angle_alpha   90.00
_cell.angle_beta   90.00
_cell.angle_gamma   90.00
#
_symmetry.space_group_name_H-M   'P 1'
#
loop_
_entity.id
_entity.type
_entity.pdbx_description
1 polymer ?
#
loop_
_entity_poly.entity_id
_entity_poly.type
_entity_poly.pdbx_seq_one_letter_code
_entity_poly.pdbx_strand_id
1 'polypeptide(L)'
;MAAVTDVQRLQARVEELERWVYGPGGSRGSRKVADGLVKVQVALGNIASKRERVKILYKKIEDLIKYLDPEYIDRIALPDASKLQFILAEEQFILSQVALLEQVEALVPMLDSTHIKAVPEHAARLQRLAQIHIQQQAVWGARVPDEVVGSGGFVQLLSLPHLGSTGPVCGDH
;
A
#
# COMPACT_ATOMS: atom_id res chain seq x y z
N MET A 1 -18.48 24.19 -0.52
CA MET A 1 -19.45 23.08 -0.47
C MET A 1 -18.99 21.95 0.45
N ALA A 2 -17.74 21.45 0.36
CA ALA A 2 -17.22 20.39 1.26
C ALA A 2 -17.20 20.77 2.76
N ALA A 3 -16.82 22.00 3.10
CA ALA A 3 -16.84 22.45 4.50
C ALA A 3 -18.24 22.45 5.13
N VAL A 4 -19.30 22.63 4.33
CA VAL A 4 -20.69 22.62 4.82
C VAL A 4 -21.15 21.19 5.08
N THR A 5 -20.75 20.24 4.25
CA THR A 5 -21.07 18.81 4.44
C THR A 5 -20.36 18.22 5.66
N ASP A 6 -19.13 18.64 5.94
CA ASP A 6 -18.39 18.20 7.13
C ASP A 6 -19.01 18.74 8.43
N VAL A 7 -19.44 20.01 8.42
CA VAL A 7 -20.14 20.62 9.57
C VAL A 7 -21.48 19.93 9.81
N GLN A 8 -22.26 19.62 8.77
CA GLN A 8 -23.50 18.87 8.90
C GLN A 8 -23.29 17.46 9.47
N ARG A 9 -22.24 16.76 9.02
CA ARG A 9 -21.88 15.43 9.54
C ARG A 9 -21.49 15.47 11.01
N LEU A 10 -20.71 16.49 11.41
CA LEU A 10 -20.33 16.68 12.81
C LEU A 10 -21.55 17.02 13.66
N GLN A 11 -22.46 17.85 13.15
CA GLN A 11 -23.67 18.22 13.86
C GLN A 11 -24.60 17.03 14.11
N ALA A 12 -24.83 16.17 13.12
CA ALA A 12 -25.60 14.94 13.30
C ALA A 12 -24.99 14.02 14.38
N ARG A 13 -23.66 13.88 14.41
CA ARG A 13 -22.95 13.10 15.44
C ARG A 13 -23.08 13.72 16.83
N VAL A 14 -23.01 15.05 16.93
CA VAL A 14 -23.17 15.76 18.21
C VAL A 14 -24.61 15.60 18.72
N GLU A 15 -25.61 15.72 17.86
CA GLU A 15 -27.02 15.53 18.23
C GLU A 15 -27.29 14.09 18.71
N GLU A 16 -26.69 13.08 18.07
CA GLU A 16 -26.74 11.71 18.56
C GLU A 16 -26.09 11.58 19.94
N LEU A 17 -24.90 12.12 20.14
CA LEU A 17 -24.19 12.08 21.43
C LEU A 17 -24.98 12.81 22.53
N GLU A 18 -25.55 13.97 22.24
CA GLU A 18 -26.39 14.70 23.18
C GLU A 18 -27.64 13.89 23.54
N ARG A 19 -28.23 13.17 22.59
CA ARG A 19 -29.35 12.26 22.84
C ARG A 19 -28.95 11.07 23.71
N TRP A 20 -27.76 10.50 23.53
CA TRP A 20 -27.22 9.43 24.38
C TRP A 20 -26.97 9.89 25.82
N VAL A 21 -26.50 11.12 26.00
CA VAL A 21 -26.10 11.64 27.33
C VAL A 21 -27.27 12.27 28.10
N TYR A 22 -28.12 13.06 27.43
CA TYR A 22 -29.20 13.84 28.06
C TYR A 22 -30.59 13.24 27.86
N GLY A 23 -30.75 12.25 26.99
CA GLY A 23 -32.04 11.65 26.66
C GLY A 23 -32.97 12.60 25.87
N PRO A 24 -34.21 12.18 25.57
CA PRO A 24 -35.12 12.90 24.68
C PRO A 24 -35.67 14.23 25.25
N GLY A 25 -35.13 14.73 26.37
CA GLY A 25 -35.69 15.84 27.14
C GLY A 25 -34.77 17.03 27.37
N GLY A 26 -33.58 17.09 26.75
CA GLY A 26 -32.74 18.30 26.62
C GLY A 26 -32.39 19.07 27.91
N SER A 27 -32.72 18.56 29.09
CA SER A 27 -32.47 19.24 30.35
C SER A 27 -30.98 19.12 30.64
N ARG A 28 -30.22 20.14 30.27
CA ARG A 28 -28.82 20.39 30.64
C ARG A 28 -28.70 20.73 32.13
N GLY A 29 -29.49 20.07 32.98
CA GLY A 29 -29.26 20.09 34.41
C GLY A 29 -27.84 19.62 34.66
N SER A 30 -27.16 20.26 35.62
CA SER A 30 -25.78 20.00 36.07
C SER A 30 -25.59 18.56 36.57
N ARG A 31 -25.81 17.57 35.72
CA ARG A 31 -25.58 16.17 35.99
C ARG A 31 -24.10 15.97 35.72
N LYS A 32 -23.33 15.98 36.80
CA LYS A 32 -21.94 15.57 36.78
C LYS A 32 -21.90 14.07 36.50
N VAL A 33 -22.07 13.68 35.24
CA VAL A 33 -22.00 12.28 34.78
C VAL A 33 -20.67 11.67 35.20
N ALA A 34 -19.60 12.46 35.18
CA ALA A 34 -18.30 12.11 35.75
C ALA A 34 -18.39 11.75 37.24
N ASP A 35 -18.96 12.60 38.10
CA ASP A 35 -19.11 12.30 39.54
C ASP A 35 -20.03 11.08 39.79
N GLY A 36 -21.08 10.92 38.98
CA GLY A 36 -21.96 9.75 39.02
C GLY A 36 -21.21 8.46 38.65
N LEU A 37 -20.41 8.51 37.59
CA LEU A 37 -19.59 7.41 37.13
C LEU A 37 -18.50 7.06 38.15
N VAL A 38 -17.86 8.07 38.76
CA VAL A 38 -16.89 7.87 39.85
C VAL A 38 -17.55 7.22 41.07
N LYS A 39 -18.76 7.65 41.45
CA LYS A 39 -19.52 7.00 42.54
C LYS A 39 -19.85 5.55 42.22
N VAL A 40 -20.28 5.26 40.99
CA VAL A 40 -20.57 3.89 40.53
C VAL A 40 -19.29 3.05 40.51
N GLN A 41 -18.17 3.60 40.05
CA GLN A 41 -16.87 2.94 40.05
C GLN A 41 -16.40 2.61 41.47
N VAL A 42 -16.55 3.53 42.42
CA VAL A 42 -16.20 3.29 43.83
C VAL A 42 -17.13 2.25 44.47
N ALA A 43 -18.43 2.30 44.19
CA ALA A 43 -19.38 1.29 44.66
C ALA A 43 -19.06 -0.10 44.10
N LEU A 44 -18.75 -0.18 42.80
CA LEU A 44 -18.32 -1.39 42.12
C LEU A 44 -17.01 -1.94 42.67
N GLY A 45 -16.01 -1.08 42.89
CA GLY A 45 -14.74 -1.45 43.51
C GLY A 45 -14.92 -1.99 44.93
N ASN A 46 -15.81 -1.41 45.72
CA ASN A 46 -16.16 -1.88 47.06
C ASN A 46 -16.93 -3.22 47.05
N ILE A 47 -17.80 -3.45 46.06
CA ILE A 47 -18.54 -4.71 45.92
C ILE A 47 -17.62 -5.83 45.41
N ALA A 48 -16.79 -5.53 44.41
CA ALA A 48 -15.84 -6.46 43.82
C ALA A 48 -14.72 -6.86 44.78
N SER A 49 -14.26 -5.95 45.65
CA SER A 49 -13.24 -6.26 46.67
C SER A 49 -13.78 -7.07 47.85
N LYS A 50 -15.05 -6.86 48.27
CA LYS A 50 -15.64 -7.56 49.41
C LYS A 50 -16.26 -8.92 49.07
N ARG A 51 -16.59 -9.17 47.79
CA ARG A 51 -17.20 -10.42 47.33
C ARG A 51 -16.34 -11.06 46.24
N GLU A 52 -15.54 -12.06 46.61
CA GLU A 52 -14.65 -12.75 45.66
C GLU A 52 -15.37 -13.37 44.46
N ARG A 53 -16.63 -13.83 44.63
CA ARG A 53 -17.47 -14.31 43.52
C ARG A 53 -17.71 -13.23 42.45
N VAL A 54 -17.86 -11.98 42.86
CA VAL A 54 -18.08 -10.84 41.95
C VAL A 54 -16.79 -10.48 41.22
N LYS A 55 -15.65 -10.51 41.92
CA LYS A 55 -14.32 -10.31 41.32
C LYS A 55 -14.01 -11.34 40.23
N ILE A 56 -14.33 -12.61 40.49
CA ILE A 56 -14.17 -13.70 39.51
C ILE A 56 -15.07 -13.45 38.29
N LEU A 57 -16.31 -12.99 38.50
CA LEU A 57 -17.23 -12.66 37.41
C LEU A 57 -16.72 -11.49 36.56
N TYR A 58 -16.16 -10.43 37.16
CA TYR A 58 -15.58 -9.31 36.40
C TYR A 58 -14.42 -9.76 35.50
N LYS A 59 -13.52 -10.61 36.00
CA LYS A 59 -12.45 -11.20 35.19
C LYS A 59 -12.99 -12.05 34.05
N LYS A 60 -14.03 -12.86 34.33
CA LYS A 60 -14.70 -13.68 33.30
C LYS A 60 -15.40 -12.83 32.24
N ILE A 61 -15.95 -11.66 32.58
CA ILE A 61 -16.56 -10.75 31.60
C ILE A 61 -15.49 -10.17 30.66
N GLU A 62 -14.35 -9.73 31.19
CA GLU A 62 -13.23 -9.27 30.37
C GLU A 62 -12.71 -10.38 29.44
N ASP A 63 -12.62 -11.61 29.94
CA ASP A 63 -12.21 -12.75 29.13
C ASP A 63 -13.28 -13.12 28.09
N LEU A 64 -14.56 -13.08 28.45
CA LEU A 64 -15.67 -13.30 27.51
C LEU A 64 -15.69 -12.27 26.38
N ILE A 65 -15.39 -11.00 26.66
CA ILE A 65 -15.28 -9.95 25.63
C ILE A 65 -14.14 -10.29 24.65
N LYS A 66 -13.00 -10.80 25.14
CA LYS A 66 -11.89 -11.25 24.27
C LYS A 66 -12.29 -12.46 23.41
N TYR A 67 -13.06 -13.39 23.96
CA TYR A 67 -13.56 -14.54 23.21
C TYR A 67 -14.70 -14.18 22.26
N LEU A 68 -15.39 -13.06 22.46
CA LEU A 68 -16.47 -12.57 21.59
C LEU A 68 -15.94 -11.77 20.38
N ASP A 69 -14.63 -11.50 20.30
CA ASP A 69 -14.05 -10.89 19.11
C ASP A 69 -14.02 -11.92 17.95
N PRO A 70 -14.75 -11.69 16.85
CA PRO A 70 -14.84 -12.64 15.74
C PRO A 70 -13.46 -12.93 15.12
N GLU A 71 -12.56 -11.94 15.13
CA GLU A 71 -11.18 -12.10 14.64
C GLU A 71 -10.36 -13.13 15.45
N TYR A 72 -10.72 -13.38 16.72
CA TYR A 72 -10.01 -14.33 17.57
C TYR A 72 -10.48 -15.78 17.34
N ILE A 73 -11.79 -15.98 17.17
CA ILE A 73 -12.35 -17.32 16.91
C ILE A 73 -11.96 -17.82 15.53
N ASP A 74 -12.06 -16.96 14.50
CA ASP A 74 -11.80 -17.36 13.11
C ASP A 74 -10.33 -17.69 12.83
N ARG A 75 -9.39 -17.11 13.60
CA ARG A 75 -7.94 -17.39 13.46
C ARG A 75 -7.46 -18.63 14.22
N ILE A 76 -8.19 -19.06 15.25
CA ILE A 76 -7.79 -20.21 16.09
C ILE A 76 -8.47 -21.52 15.64
N ALA A 77 -9.67 -21.42 15.06
CA ALA A 77 -10.47 -22.58 14.70
C ALA A 77 -10.49 -22.81 13.18
N LEU A 78 -9.34 -23.08 12.57
CA LEU A 78 -9.32 -23.91 11.35
C LEU A 78 -9.22 -25.37 11.82
N PRO A 79 -10.32 -26.14 11.83
CA PRO A 79 -10.26 -27.57 12.14
C PRO A 79 -9.24 -28.27 11.26
N ASP A 80 -8.51 -29.26 11.78
CA ASP A 80 -7.48 -29.96 11.00
C ASP A 80 -8.03 -30.63 9.73
N ALA A 81 -9.29 -31.08 9.76
CA ALA A 81 -9.98 -31.59 8.58
C ALA A 81 -10.14 -30.53 7.47
N SER A 82 -10.35 -29.26 7.83
CA SER A 82 -10.49 -28.16 6.87
C SER A 82 -9.15 -27.73 6.27
N LYS A 83 -8.04 -27.84 7.02
CA LYS A 83 -6.68 -27.59 6.50
C LYS A 83 -6.33 -28.55 5.36
N LEU A 84 -6.69 -29.83 5.52
CA LEU A 84 -6.42 -30.84 4.49
C LEU A 84 -7.21 -30.58 3.21
N GLN A 85 -8.50 -30.20 3.35
CA GLN A 85 -9.33 -29.83 2.20
C GLN A 85 -8.81 -28.57 1.51
N PHE A 86 -8.32 -27.58 2.27
CA PHE A 86 -7.71 -26.38 1.73
C PHE A 86 -6.45 -26.69 0.92
N ILE A 87 -5.55 -27.53 1.46
CA ILE A 87 -4.32 -27.94 0.74
C ILE A 87 -4.67 -28.68 -0.55
N LEU A 88 -5.63 -29.60 -0.53
CA LEU A 88 -6.05 -30.33 -1.74
C LEU A 88 -6.74 -29.42 -2.77
N ALA A 89 -7.57 -28.48 -2.32
CA ALA A 89 -8.22 -27.52 -3.19
C ALA A 89 -7.21 -26.55 -3.83
N GLU A 90 -6.17 -26.16 -3.10
CA GLU A 90 -5.13 -25.24 -3.57
C GLU A 90 -3.89 -25.94 -4.17
N GLU A 91 -3.87 -27.27 -4.27
CA GLU A 91 -2.72 -28.04 -4.73
C GLU A 91 -2.17 -27.53 -6.07
N GLN A 92 -3.06 -27.36 -7.04
CA GLN A 92 -2.69 -26.86 -8.37
C GLN A 92 -2.16 -25.42 -8.33
N PHE A 93 -2.74 -24.58 -7.47
CA PHE A 93 -2.29 -23.20 -7.29
C PHE A 93 -0.88 -23.16 -6.69
N ILE A 94 -0.64 -23.92 -5.61
CA ILE A 94 0.67 -24.01 -4.97
C ILE A 94 1.72 -24.51 -5.95
N LEU A 95 1.43 -25.59 -6.70
CA LEU A 95 2.37 -26.14 -7.69
C LEU A 95 2.65 -25.13 -8.82
N SER A 96 1.64 -24.41 -9.30
CA SER A 96 1.83 -23.39 -10.33
C SER A 96 2.71 -22.23 -9.86
N GLN A 97 2.58 -21.83 -8.59
CA GLN A 97 3.38 -20.77 -8.00
C GLN A 97 4.82 -21.19 -7.78
N VAL A 98 5.06 -22.45 -7.36
CA VAL A 98 6.42 -23.01 -7.26
C VAL A 98 7.09 -23.02 -8.63
N ALA A 99 6.41 -23.51 -9.67
CA ALA A 99 6.97 -23.55 -11.02
C ALA A 99 7.30 -22.15 -11.57
N LEU A 100 6.50 -21.13 -11.23
CA LEU A 100 6.80 -19.74 -11.59
C LEU A 100 7.97 -19.19 -10.78
N LEU A 101 8.04 -19.50 -9.49
CA LEU A 101 9.12 -19.06 -8.61
C LEU A 101 10.47 -19.64 -9.05
N GLU A 102 10.51 -20.91 -9.44
CA GLU A 102 11.71 -21.56 -10.00
C GLU A 102 12.21 -20.84 -11.27
N GLN A 103 11.30 -20.39 -12.13
CA GLN A 103 11.67 -19.60 -13.31
C GLN A 103 12.26 -18.25 -12.91
N VAL A 104 11.69 -17.58 -11.91
CA VAL A 104 12.23 -16.31 -11.40
C VAL A 104 13.61 -16.53 -10.80
N GLU A 105 13.79 -17.57 -9.99
CA GLU A 105 15.08 -17.92 -9.37
C GLU A 105 16.16 -18.18 -10.43
N ALA A 106 15.82 -18.89 -11.51
CA ALA A 106 16.73 -19.11 -12.63
C ALA A 106 17.15 -17.80 -13.35
N LEU A 107 16.31 -16.77 -13.31
CA LEU A 107 16.56 -15.47 -13.96
C LEU A 107 17.30 -14.47 -13.07
N VAL A 108 17.32 -14.66 -11.74
CA VAL A 108 18.07 -13.82 -10.78
C VAL A 108 19.53 -13.58 -11.21
N PRO A 109 20.34 -14.59 -11.59
CA PRO A 109 21.74 -14.35 -11.97
C PRO A 109 21.92 -13.52 -13.25
N MET A 110 20.90 -13.37 -14.10
CA MET A 110 20.99 -12.51 -15.29
C MET A 110 21.04 -11.02 -14.94
N LEU A 111 20.41 -10.63 -13.81
CA LEU A 111 20.39 -9.25 -13.33
C LEU A 111 21.79 -8.76 -12.95
N ASP A 112 22.65 -9.67 -12.48
CA ASP A 112 24.02 -9.37 -12.09
C ASP A 112 25.05 -9.52 -13.21
N SER A 113 24.60 -9.80 -14.43
CA SER A 113 25.48 -10.07 -15.57
C SER A 113 26.44 -8.91 -15.85
N THR A 114 27.69 -9.26 -16.13
CA THR A 114 28.78 -8.32 -16.42
C THR A 114 28.48 -7.46 -17.65
N HIS A 115 27.70 -7.99 -18.60
CA HIS A 115 27.27 -7.27 -19.80
C HIS A 115 26.32 -6.11 -19.50
N ILE A 116 25.36 -6.27 -18.57
CA ILE A 116 24.49 -5.18 -18.12
C ILE A 116 25.32 -4.12 -17.38
N LYS A 117 26.29 -4.55 -16.56
CA LYS A 117 27.19 -3.65 -15.83
C LYS A 117 28.17 -2.89 -16.75
N ALA A 118 28.54 -3.46 -17.90
CA ALA A 118 29.45 -2.85 -18.88
C ALA A 118 28.78 -1.86 -19.86
N VAL A 119 27.44 -1.73 -19.83
CA VAL A 119 26.68 -0.82 -20.71
C VAL A 119 27.19 0.63 -20.68
N PRO A 120 27.51 1.24 -19.52
CA PRO A 120 27.98 2.62 -19.48
C PRO A 120 29.33 2.83 -20.21
N GLU A 121 30.22 1.82 -20.18
CA GLU A 121 31.51 1.89 -20.87
C GLU A 121 31.33 1.87 -22.39
N HIS A 122 30.45 0.97 -22.87
CA HIS A 122 30.11 0.90 -24.28
C HIS A 122 29.35 2.15 -24.76
N ALA A 123 28.46 2.72 -23.93
CA ALA A 123 27.76 3.97 -24.22
C ALA A 123 28.73 5.14 -24.45
N ALA A 124 29.78 5.27 -23.63
CA ALA A 124 30.79 6.33 -23.81
C ALA A 124 31.62 6.17 -25.11
N ARG A 125 31.87 4.93 -25.56
CA ARG A 125 32.52 4.66 -26.85
C ARG A 125 31.56 4.95 -28.02
N LEU A 126 30.30 4.53 -27.91
CA LEU A 126 29.26 4.81 -28.89
C LEU A 126 28.97 6.30 -29.03
N GLN A 127 28.95 7.06 -27.93
CA GLN A 127 28.77 8.52 -27.97
C GLN A 127 29.90 9.22 -28.72
N ARG A 128 31.16 8.79 -28.51
CA ARG A 128 32.30 9.30 -29.28
C ARG A 128 32.20 8.97 -30.76
N LEU A 129 31.81 7.73 -31.09
CA LEU A 129 31.57 7.33 -32.48
C LEU A 129 30.44 8.13 -33.12
N ALA A 130 29.33 8.36 -32.40
CA ALA A 130 28.22 9.18 -32.87
C ALA A 130 28.66 10.62 -33.15
N GLN A 131 29.51 11.19 -32.29
CA GLN A 131 30.05 12.54 -32.50
C GLN A 131 30.98 12.62 -33.71
N ILE A 132 31.85 11.63 -33.90
CA ILE A 132 32.68 11.52 -35.11
C ILE A 132 31.80 11.34 -36.34
N HIS A 133 30.74 10.53 -36.25
CA HIS A 133 29.81 10.31 -37.35
C HIS A 133 29.09 11.60 -37.75
N ILE A 134 28.62 12.38 -36.79
CA ILE A 134 28.00 13.70 -37.03
C ILE A 134 29.00 14.65 -37.71
N GLN A 135 30.25 14.67 -37.24
CA GLN A 135 31.31 15.48 -37.85
C GLN A 135 31.61 15.05 -39.28
N GLN A 136 31.70 13.74 -39.54
CA GLN A 136 31.87 13.21 -40.89
C GLN A 136 30.67 13.54 -41.76
N GLN A 137 29.43 13.38 -41.29
CA GLN A 137 28.24 13.75 -42.06
C GLN A 137 28.21 15.25 -42.39
N ALA A 138 28.60 16.13 -41.46
CA ALA A 138 28.68 17.57 -41.72
C ALA A 138 29.80 17.91 -42.72
N VAL A 139 30.96 17.26 -42.61
CA VAL A 139 32.11 17.48 -43.51
C VAL A 139 31.83 16.93 -44.91
N TRP A 140 31.26 15.74 -45.02
CA TRP A 140 30.95 15.11 -46.30
C TRP A 140 29.70 15.72 -46.94
N GLY A 141 28.72 16.13 -46.14
CA GLY A 141 27.54 16.89 -46.60
C GLY A 141 27.86 18.31 -47.05
N ALA A 142 28.95 18.92 -46.58
CA ALA A 142 29.40 20.25 -47.03
C ALA A 142 30.48 20.20 -48.12
N ARG A 143 31.13 19.05 -48.36
CA ARG A 143 32.30 18.91 -49.25
C ARG A 143 32.07 18.02 -50.47
N VAL A 144 30.95 17.31 -50.57
CA VAL A 144 30.58 16.58 -51.78
C VAL A 144 29.80 17.54 -52.68
N PRO A 145 30.38 18.09 -53.77
CA PRO A 145 29.55 18.57 -54.88
C PRO A 145 28.72 17.40 -55.40
N ASP A 146 27.49 17.69 -55.84
CA ASP A 146 26.38 16.81 -56.27
C ASP A 146 26.67 15.69 -57.31
N GLU A 147 27.88 15.14 -57.40
CA GLU A 147 28.25 14.10 -58.35
C GLU A 147 28.80 12.84 -57.69
N VAL A 148 28.09 12.24 -56.72
CA VAL A 148 28.08 10.77 -56.57
C VAL A 148 26.73 10.33 -55.99
N VAL A 149 25.68 10.36 -56.82
CA VAL A 149 24.49 9.55 -56.58
C VAL A 149 24.87 8.09 -56.82
N GLY A 150 24.97 7.30 -55.75
CA GLY A 150 25.19 5.87 -55.90
C GLY A 150 25.64 5.13 -54.66
N SER A 151 24.82 5.08 -53.61
CA SER A 151 24.52 3.84 -52.87
C SER A 151 23.78 4.13 -51.56
N GLY A 152 22.47 3.87 -51.61
CA GLY A 152 21.64 3.24 -50.59
C GLY A 152 21.94 3.46 -49.11
N GLY A 153 20.99 4.13 -48.44
CA GLY A 153 20.28 3.42 -47.36
C GLY A 153 20.65 3.73 -45.92
N PHE A 154 21.00 4.98 -45.57
CA PHE A 154 21.09 5.36 -44.15
C PHE A 154 20.55 6.76 -43.82
N VAL A 155 19.69 7.31 -44.68
CA VAL A 155 19.08 8.63 -44.47
C VAL A 155 17.57 8.50 -44.44
N GLN A 156 17.02 7.77 -43.44
CA GLN A 156 15.58 7.83 -43.20
C GLN A 156 15.10 7.45 -41.80
N LEU A 157 15.94 7.54 -40.76
CA LEU A 157 15.53 7.17 -39.40
C LEU A 157 15.77 8.23 -38.32
N LEU A 158 16.15 9.45 -38.69
CA LEU A 158 16.23 10.59 -37.75
C LEU A 158 15.31 11.72 -38.20
N SER A 159 14.03 11.41 -38.26
CA SER A 159 12.97 12.41 -38.24
C SER A 159 11.81 11.83 -37.44
N LEU A 160 11.90 11.89 -36.11
CA LEU A 160 10.73 12.11 -35.26
C LEU A 160 11.18 12.79 -33.95
N PRO A 161 10.40 13.77 -33.43
CA PRO A 161 10.85 14.70 -32.41
C PRO A 161 10.53 14.24 -30.99
N HIS A 162 11.27 14.80 -30.02
CA HIS A 162 10.90 14.99 -28.61
C HIS A 162 10.00 13.95 -27.93
N LEU A 163 10.59 13.08 -27.10
CA LEU A 163 9.92 12.65 -25.86
C LEU A 163 10.63 13.26 -24.66
N GLY A 164 9.86 14.06 -23.93
CA GLY A 164 10.30 14.86 -22.82
C GLY A 164 10.68 14.03 -21.60
N SER A 165 11.58 14.64 -20.84
CA SER A 165 11.89 14.34 -19.45
C SER A 165 10.62 14.33 -18.60
N THR A 166 10.28 13.17 -18.02
CA THR A 166 9.42 13.10 -16.82
C THR A 166 10.11 12.24 -15.76
N GLY A 167 10.92 12.90 -14.93
CA GLY A 167 11.25 12.47 -13.57
C GLY A 167 10.38 13.24 -12.56
N PRO A 168 10.33 12.80 -11.29
CA PRO A 168 9.12 12.78 -10.46
C PRO A 168 8.88 14.08 -9.68
N VAL A 169 7.60 14.40 -9.47
CA VAL A 169 7.17 15.38 -8.45
C VAL A 169 6.69 14.59 -7.23
N CYS A 170 7.48 14.65 -6.16
CA CYS A 170 6.99 14.45 -4.80
C CYS A 170 5.99 15.56 -4.48
N GLY A 171 4.82 15.19 -3.97
CA GLY A 171 3.84 16.12 -3.42
C GLY A 171 3.16 15.45 -2.24
N ASP A 172 3.38 16.04 -1.07
CA ASP A 172 2.71 15.75 0.19
C ASP A 172 1.18 15.75 0.05
N HIS A 173 0.52 14.75 0.62
CA HIS A 173 -0.68 14.84 1.47
C HIS A 173 -1.10 13.45 1.99
#